data_AF-A0A659UDN0-F1
#
_entry.id   AF-A0A659UDN0-F1
#
_cell.length_a   1.000
_cell.length_b   1.000
_cell.length_c   1.000
_cell.angle_alpha   90.00
_cell.angle_beta   90.00
_cell.angle_gamma   90.00
#
_symmetry.space_group_name_H-M   'P 1'
#
loop_
_entity.id
_entity.type
_entity.pdbx_description
1 polymer ?
#
loop_
_entity_poly.entity_id
_entity_poly.type
_entity_poly.pdbx_seq_one_letter_code
_entity_poly.pdbx_strand_id
1 'polypeptide(L)'
;DHYAMDDEHALAICRRIIRNLNRNKAVSLNLREPIQPLHDPNELYGVVPTDLRQPYDVREVIARLVDGSEFDEFKQNYGTTLVTGFAHLHGMP
;
A
#
# COMPACT_ATOMS: atom_id res chain seq x y z
N ASP A 1 -28.76 20.77 3.54
CA ASP A 1 -28.81 22.21 3.78
C ASP A 1 -27.53 22.92 3.29
N HIS A 2 -27.23 22.77 2.00
CA HIS A 2 -26.11 23.44 1.31
C HIS A 2 -26.45 23.43 -0.18
N TYR A 3 -26.65 24.60 -0.79
CA TYR A 3 -26.93 24.71 -2.23
C TYR A 3 -25.63 24.95 -2.98
N ALA A 4 -25.42 24.16 -4.04
CA ALA A 4 -24.32 24.33 -4.98
C ALA A 4 -24.86 24.89 -6.30
N MET A 5 -24.03 25.66 -6.99
CA MET A 5 -24.37 26.27 -8.29
C MET A 5 -23.98 25.37 -9.46
N ASP A 6 -22.99 24.51 -9.24
CA ASP A 6 -22.45 23.52 -10.17
C ASP A 6 -21.72 22.42 -9.37
N ASP A 7 -21.23 21.39 -10.07
CA ASP A 7 -20.60 20.22 -9.46
C ASP A 7 -19.25 20.54 -8.78
N GLU A 8 -18.47 21.48 -9.33
CA GLU A 8 -17.20 21.90 -8.74
C GLU A 8 -17.43 22.59 -7.39
N HIS A 9 -18.44 23.47 -7.33
CA HIS A 9 -18.88 24.12 -6.12
C HIS A 9 -19.42 23.09 -5.10
N ALA A 10 -20.18 22.08 -5.56
CA ALA A 10 -20.65 21.00 -4.70
C ALA A 10 -19.48 20.22 -4.07
N LEU A 11 -18.44 19.90 -4.84
CA LEU A 11 -17.24 19.23 -4.34
C LEU A 11 -16.48 20.09 -3.32
N ALA A 12 -16.36 21.39 -3.57
CA ALA A 12 -15.73 22.34 -2.64
C ALA A 12 -16.49 22.39 -1.30
N ILE A 13 -17.82 22.47 -1.36
CA ILE A 13 -18.68 22.42 -0.18
C ILE A 13 -18.49 21.09 0.57
N CYS A 14 -18.54 19.95 -0.13
CA CYS A 14 -18.34 18.63 0.48
C CYS A 14 -17.00 18.53 1.20
N ARG A 15 -15.89 18.94 0.57
CA ARG A 15 -14.55 18.96 1.21
C ARG A 15 -14.53 19.85 2.45
N ARG A 16 -15.23 20.99 2.43
CA ARG A 16 -15.35 21.87 3.61
C ARG A 16 -16.11 21.20 4.75
N ILE A 17 -17.22 20.52 4.44
CA ILE A 17 -18.01 19.80 5.44
C ILE A 17 -17.18 18.69 6.07
N ILE A 18 -16.51 17.85 5.27
CA ILE A 18 -15.68 16.74 5.77
C ILE A 18 -14.54 17.24 6.65
N ARG A 19 -13.88 18.35 6.27
CA ARG A 19 -12.81 18.97 7.06
C ARG A 19 -13.26 19.42 8.45
N ASN A 20 -14.51 19.87 8.56
CA ASN A 20 -15.08 20.37 9.81
C ASN A 20 -15.72 19.27 10.67
N LEU A 21 -15.62 18.00 10.27
CA LEU A 21 -16.02 16.91 11.14
C LEU A 21 -15.12 16.91 12.36
N ASN A 22 -15.72 16.96 13.56
CA ASN A 22 -15.01 16.78 14.83
C ASN A 22 -14.64 15.30 15.04
N ARG A 23 -13.98 14.70 14.05
CA ARG A 23 -13.54 13.31 14.04
C ARG A 23 -12.04 13.27 14.24
N ASN A 24 -11.61 12.80 15.41
CA ASN A 24 -10.22 12.46 15.62
C ASN A 24 -9.96 11.00 15.19
N LYS A 25 -8.99 10.78 14.30
CA LYS A 25 -8.57 9.42 13.91
C LYS A 25 -7.57 8.92 14.94
N ALA A 26 -8.04 8.16 15.92
CA ALA A 26 -7.15 7.43 16.81
C ALA A 26 -6.45 6.31 16.02
N VAL A 27 -5.13 6.40 15.86
CA VAL A 27 -4.32 5.31 15.32
C VAL A 27 -3.74 4.56 16.52
N SER A 28 -4.19 3.32 16.72
CA SER A 28 -3.72 2.47 17.82
C SER A 28 -2.41 1.73 17.50
N LEU A 29 -1.93 1.85 16.27
CA LEU A 29 -0.73 1.19 15.77
C LEU A 29 0.48 2.11 15.90
N ASN A 30 1.65 1.55 16.23
CA ASN A 30 2.91 2.26 16.16
C ASN A 30 3.33 2.39 14.70
N LEU A 31 3.12 3.56 14.12
CA LEU A 31 3.54 3.85 12.75
C LEU A 31 5.03 4.17 12.71
N ARG A 32 5.70 3.71 11.65
CA ARG A 32 7.05 4.14 11.28
C ARG A 32 6.99 5.28 10.26
N GLU A 33 8.10 5.96 10.05
CA GLU A 33 8.22 6.88 8.92
C GLU A 33 8.14 6.07 7.61
N PRO A 34 7.25 6.43 6.66
CA PRO A 34 7.16 5.74 5.38
C PRO A 34 8.46 5.84 4.59
N ILE A 35 8.94 4.71 4.08
CA ILE A 35 10.15 4.64 3.25
C ILE A 35 9.75 4.11 1.88
N GLN A 36 10.22 4.74 0.80
CA GLN A 36 9.98 4.22 -0.54
C GLN A 36 10.65 2.84 -0.71
N PRO A 37 10.08 1.93 -1.50
CA PRO A 37 10.76 0.70 -1.88
C PRO A 37 12.12 1.00 -2.52
N LEU A 38 13.10 0.12 -2.31
CA LEU A 38 14.44 0.25 -2.92
C LEU A 38 14.44 -0.02 -4.42
N HIS A 39 13.41 -0.69 -4.92
CA HIS A 39 13.21 -1.02 -6.33
C HIS A 39 12.07 -0.19 -6.92
N ASP A 40 12.21 0.27 -8.16
CA ASP A 40 11.17 1.05 -8.84
C ASP A 40 9.91 0.18 -9.05
N PRO A 41 8.73 0.59 -8.55
CA PRO A 41 7.48 -0.12 -8.79
C PRO A 41 7.15 -0.34 -10.27
N ASN A 42 7.63 0.51 -11.18
CA ASN A 42 7.42 0.34 -12.63
C ASN A 42 8.15 -0.89 -13.19
N GLU A 43 9.17 -1.41 -12.50
CA GLU A 43 9.85 -2.64 -12.90
C GLU A 43 8.99 -3.89 -12.69
N LEU A 44 7.84 -3.79 -12.00
CA LEU A 44 6.90 -4.91 -11.83
C LEU A 44 6.48 -5.52 -13.17
N TYR A 45 6.38 -4.72 -14.23
CA TYR A 45 6.06 -5.21 -15.57
C TYR A 45 7.15 -6.11 -16.18
N GLY A 46 8.39 -6.00 -15.70
CA GLY A 46 9.49 -6.89 -16.06
C GLY A 46 9.60 -8.13 -15.17
N VAL A 47 9.07 -8.06 -13.95
CA VAL A 47 9.08 -9.16 -12.97
C VAL A 47 7.93 -10.14 -13.22
N VAL A 48 6.72 -9.63 -13.48
CA VAL A 48 5.53 -10.45 -13.67
C VAL A 48 5.36 -10.77 -15.16
N PRO A 49 5.56 -12.03 -15.57
CA PRO A 49 5.44 -12.41 -16.97
C PRO A 49 3.99 -12.30 -17.45
N THR A 50 3.83 -11.98 -18.73
CA THR A 50 2.50 -11.97 -19.38
C THR A 50 1.95 -13.38 -19.61
N ASP A 51 2.83 -14.40 -19.69
CA ASP A 51 2.42 -15.81 -19.76
C ASP A 51 2.16 -16.34 -18.34
N LEU A 52 0.92 -16.72 -18.07
CA LEU A 52 0.47 -17.26 -16.78
C LEU A 52 1.12 -18.61 -16.42
N ARG A 53 1.74 -19.30 -17.38
CA ARG A 53 2.46 -20.56 -17.14
C ARG A 53 3.90 -20.34 -16.70
N GLN A 54 4.43 -19.14 -16.89
CA GLN A 54 5.80 -18.83 -16.53
C GLN A 54 5.86 -18.50 -15.03
N PRO A 55 6.63 -19.27 -14.24
CA PRO A 55 6.83 -18.95 -12.83
C PRO A 55 7.69 -17.69 -12.68
N TYR A 56 7.48 -16.97 -11.58
CA TYR A 56 8.29 -15.84 -11.16
C TYR A 56 8.43 -15.87 -9.63
N ASP A 57 9.43 -15.16 -9.10
CA ASP A 57 9.58 -15.03 -7.65
C ASP A 57 8.68 -13.91 -7.12
N VAL A 58 7.73 -14.26 -6.26
CA VAL A 58 6.84 -13.28 -5.63
C VAL A 58 7.60 -12.33 -4.69
N ARG A 59 8.81 -12.70 -4.21
CA ARG A 59 9.64 -11.82 -3.39
C ARG A 59 10.08 -10.57 -4.13
N GLU A 60 10.30 -10.66 -5.45
CA GLU A 60 10.59 -9.50 -6.30
C GLU A 60 9.40 -8.53 -6.40
N VAL A 61 8.17 -9.06 -6.34
CA VAL A 61 6.96 -8.24 -6.28
C VAL A 61 6.84 -7.59 -4.91
N ILE A 62 7.01 -8.35 -3.83
CA ILE A 62 6.95 -7.85 -2.45
C ILE A 62 7.97 -6.72 -2.25
N ALA A 63 9.21 -6.90 -2.71
CA ALA A 63 10.27 -5.91 -2.59
C ALA A 63 9.95 -4.56 -3.26
N ARG A 64 9.07 -4.53 -4.27
CA ARG A 64 8.62 -3.30 -4.96
C ARG A 64 7.38 -2.66 -4.35
N LEU A 65 6.79 -3.31 -3.35
CA LEU A 65 5.56 -2.86 -2.69
C LEU A 65 5.80 -2.38 -1.26
N VAL A 66 6.67 -3.07 -0.51
CA VAL A 66 6.86 -2.82 0.91
C VAL A 66 7.88 -1.71 1.17
N ASP A 67 7.70 -1.00 2.27
CA ASP A 67 8.56 0.12 2.64
C ASP A 67 10.01 -0.34 2.80
N GLY A 68 10.94 0.39 2.18
CA GLY A 68 12.37 0.05 2.21
C GLY A 68 12.71 -1.32 1.63
N SER A 69 11.79 -1.98 0.92
CA SER A 69 11.92 -3.37 0.47
C SER A 69 12.22 -4.35 1.61
N GLU A 70 11.88 -4.01 2.85
CA GLU A 70 12.11 -4.83 4.03
C GLU A 70 11.00 -5.87 4.21
N PHE A 71 11.37 -7.15 4.12
CA PHE A 71 10.46 -8.27 4.32
C PHE A 71 11.12 -9.35 5.20
N ASP A 72 10.50 -9.64 6.34
CA ASP A 72 10.96 -10.67 7.27
C ASP A 72 10.15 -11.96 7.05
N GLU A 73 10.75 -12.92 6.36
CA GLU A 73 10.06 -14.14 5.94
C GLU A 73 9.86 -15.12 7.11
N PHE A 74 8.61 -15.49 7.35
CA PHE A 74 8.23 -16.44 8.39
C PHE A 74 8.11 -17.85 7.81
N LYS A 75 8.83 -18.81 8.43
CA LYS A 75 8.80 -20.23 8.08
C LYS A 75 9.07 -20.53 6.60
N GLN A 76 10.04 -19.84 5.99
CA GLN A 76 10.45 -19.99 4.58
C GLN A 76 10.56 -21.44 4.07
N ASN A 77 11.01 -22.38 4.93
CA ASN A 77 11.23 -23.78 4.54
C ASN A 77 10.01 -24.70 4.78
N TYR A 78 8.87 -24.19 5.24
CA TYR A 78 7.67 -24.97 5.54
C TYR A 78 6.54 -24.56 4.61
N GLY A 79 6.08 -25.48 3.75
CA GLY A 79 5.04 -25.18 2.76
C GLY A 79 5.55 -24.21 1.69
N THR A 80 6.65 -24.57 1.02
CA THR A 80 7.43 -23.73 0.07
C THR A 80 6.65 -23.25 -1.16
N THR A 81 5.39 -23.64 -1.32
CA THR A 81 4.46 -23.09 -2.31
C THR A 81 3.87 -21.74 -1.89
N LEU A 82 4.11 -21.28 -0.66
CA LEU A 82 3.64 -20.02 -0.11
C LEU A 82 4.81 -19.19 0.43
N VAL A 83 4.65 -17.87 0.38
CA VAL A 83 5.56 -16.91 1.02
C VAL A 83 4.74 -16.15 2.05
N THR A 84 5.19 -16.15 3.30
CA THR A 84 4.54 -15.45 4.42
C THR A 84 5.59 -14.70 5.20
N GLY A 85 5.26 -13.52 5.74
CA GLY A 85 6.21 -12.73 6.48
C GLY A 85 5.63 -11.43 6.98
N PHE A 86 6.48 -10.62 7.59
CA PHE A 86 6.16 -9.30 8.11
C PHE A 86 6.81 -8.23 7.24
N ALA A 87 6.10 -7.13 7.02
CA ALA A 87 6.59 -5.97 6.28
C ALA A 87 5.95 -4.71 6.83
N HIS A 88 6.36 -3.54 6.34
CA HIS A 88 5.60 -2.30 6.56
C HIS A 88 5.11 -1.74 5.23
N LEU A 89 3.94 -1.11 5.23
CA LEU A 89 3.39 -0.38 4.10
C LEU A 89 2.92 1.00 4.55
N HIS A 90 3.54 2.05 4.00
CA HIS A 90 3.34 3.42 4.45
C HIS A 90 3.48 3.59 5.97
N GLY A 91 4.50 2.95 6.54
CA GLY A 91 4.81 2.95 7.96
C GLY A 91 3.88 2.07 8.81
N MET A 92 2.86 1.41 8.23
CA MET A 92 1.96 0.50 8.94
C MET A 92 2.53 -0.93 8.91
N PRO A 93 2.66 -1.61 10.06
CA PRO A 93 3.03 -3.02 10.10
C PRO A 93 1.90 -3.95 9.60
#